data_AF-A0A6L9VZS2-F1
#
_entry.id   AF-A0A6L9VZS2-F1
#
_cell.length_a   1.000
_cell.length_b   1.000
_cell.length_c   1.000
_cell.angle_alpha   90.00
_cell.angle_beta   90.00
_cell.angle_gamma   90.00
#
_symmetry.space_group_name_H-M   'P 1'
#
loop_
_entity.id
_entity.type
_entity.pdbx_description
1 polymer ?
#
loop_
_entity_poly.entity_id
_entity_poly.type
_entity_poly.pdbx_seq_one_letter_code
_entity_poly.pdbx_strand_id
1 'polypeptide(L)'
;MLAVLAPGQGAQKPGMLTDWLDLPGAEPFFRWAGAIAGADLLSLGTTGDAEAIKDTAVTQPLVVAMSLFVARELGGLPGPVAHSPHAGRDVVITGHSVGELTAAALAGVLSVEAAIALTAVRGRAMAAACAQTPTGMSAVLGGDPAEVLAAIEQHGLSPANLNGAGQIVAAGPVDGLEALRAQPPAKARVMPLSVAGAFHTSYMASAREELEGLVGGLRPADPSRLLLSNAEGAAVDSGAQALTRLVSQVTSPVRFDSCLATMRQLGVTAVLELPPAGALAGLAKREWKGAGIEILAVSSPADLDRARELIAAERGRTEAEHFPDWRMVVAPARGTVSPAEIAEGTHLPAGTPLGCIRGRREEVNVSAGYDGVLAEWLVHDGDLVDAGDPIARLYPEVPA
;
A
#
# COMPACT_ATOMS: atom_id res chain seq x y z
N MET A 1 -9.65 -7.32 -7.13
CA MET A 1 -8.75 -6.77 -6.09
C MET A 1 -8.73 -5.26 -6.25
N LEU A 2 -8.98 -4.54 -5.15
CA LEU A 2 -8.98 -3.08 -5.08
C LEU A 2 -7.59 -2.56 -4.69
N ALA A 3 -7.09 -1.56 -5.40
CA ALA A 3 -5.94 -0.77 -4.95
C ALA A 3 -6.41 0.54 -4.31
N VAL A 4 -5.88 0.86 -3.13
CA VAL A 4 -6.07 2.17 -2.51
C VAL A 4 -4.76 2.94 -2.50
N LEU A 5 -4.77 4.10 -3.14
CA LEU A 5 -3.60 4.94 -3.36
C LEU A 5 -3.69 6.19 -2.49
N ALA A 6 -2.68 6.42 -1.66
CA ALA A 6 -2.52 7.66 -0.92
C ALA A 6 -1.58 8.62 -1.66
N PRO A 7 -2.03 9.81 -2.07
CA PRO A 7 -1.21 10.75 -2.84
C PRO A 7 -0.08 11.33 -2.00
N GLY A 8 0.97 11.78 -2.71
CA GLY A 8 2.04 12.58 -2.12
C GLY A 8 1.73 14.08 -2.14
N GLN A 9 2.74 14.89 -1.85
CA GLN A 9 2.70 16.34 -2.06
C GLN A 9 2.72 16.67 -3.57
N GLY A 10 1.98 17.70 -3.97
CA GLY A 10 1.94 18.24 -5.34
C GLY A 10 0.53 18.43 -5.89
N ALA A 11 -0.48 17.84 -5.26
CA ALA A 11 -1.89 17.93 -5.67
C ALA A 11 -2.73 18.88 -4.79
N GLN A 12 -2.15 19.44 -3.73
CA GLN A 12 -2.82 20.39 -2.85
C GLN A 12 -3.21 21.70 -3.57
N LYS A 13 -4.33 22.29 -3.15
CA LYS A 13 -4.88 23.52 -3.72
C LYS A 13 -5.48 24.40 -2.60
N PRO A 14 -5.50 25.73 -2.76
CA PRO A 14 -6.19 26.61 -1.82
C PRO A 14 -7.65 26.17 -1.64
N GLY A 15 -8.11 26.14 -0.39
CA GLY A 15 -9.48 25.70 -0.06
C GLY A 15 -9.74 24.20 -0.21
N MET A 16 -8.72 23.35 -0.28
CA MET A 16 -8.90 21.89 -0.48
C MET A 16 -9.73 21.19 0.60
N LEU A 17 -9.92 21.78 1.79
CA LEU A 17 -10.78 21.24 2.85
C LEU A 17 -12.20 21.81 2.84
N THR A 18 -12.47 22.90 2.12
CA THR A 18 -13.72 23.68 2.25
C THR A 18 -14.96 22.81 2.10
N ASP A 19 -15.09 22.07 0.99
CA ASP A 19 -16.27 21.24 0.73
C ASP A 19 -16.38 20.05 1.72
N TRP A 20 -15.26 19.62 2.30
CA TRP A 20 -15.20 18.50 3.24
C TRP A 20 -15.67 18.88 4.64
N LEU A 21 -15.70 20.18 4.99
CA LEU A 21 -16.12 20.64 6.32
C LEU A 21 -17.62 20.47 6.57
N ASP A 22 -18.43 20.32 5.53
CA ASP A 22 -19.85 20.02 5.64
C ASP A 22 -20.12 18.59 6.16
N LEU A 23 -19.10 17.72 6.14
CA LEU A 23 -19.23 16.36 6.64
C LEU A 23 -19.19 16.31 8.19
N PRO A 24 -20.01 15.45 8.82
CA PRO A 24 -20.04 15.31 10.27
C PRO A 24 -18.66 15.05 10.88
N GLY A 25 -18.25 15.88 11.83
CA GLY A 25 -16.99 15.71 12.56
C GLY A 25 -15.72 16.07 11.77
N ALA A 26 -15.84 16.71 10.60
CA ALA A 26 -14.70 17.22 9.83
C ALA A 26 -13.91 18.28 10.59
N GLU A 27 -14.56 19.36 11.02
CA GLU A 27 -13.89 20.46 11.72
C GLU A 27 -13.18 19.98 13.01
N PRO A 28 -13.81 19.21 13.92
CA PRO A 28 -13.12 18.66 15.08
C PRO A 28 -11.91 17.78 14.72
N PHE A 29 -12.01 16.98 13.65
CA PHE A 29 -10.91 16.13 13.19
C PHE A 29 -9.71 16.96 12.74
N PHE A 30 -9.92 17.98 11.91
CA PHE A 30 -8.82 18.81 11.41
C PHE A 30 -8.21 19.69 12.50
N ARG A 31 -8.99 20.15 13.48
CA ARG A 31 -8.45 20.81 14.68
C ARG A 31 -7.58 19.87 15.51
N TRP A 32 -8.04 18.65 15.73
CA TRP A 32 -7.30 17.62 16.46
C TRP A 32 -6.01 17.21 15.72
N ALA A 33 -6.09 16.95 14.42
CA ALA A 33 -4.94 16.65 13.58
C ALA A 33 -3.94 17.82 13.59
N GLY A 34 -4.44 19.06 13.56
CA GLY A 34 -3.62 20.25 13.68
C GLY A 34 -2.89 20.38 15.02
N ALA A 35 -3.55 20.04 16.13
CA ALA A 35 -2.93 20.00 17.44
C ALA A 35 -1.79 18.95 17.52
N ILE A 36 -1.96 17.78 16.89
CA ILE A 36 -0.90 16.76 16.79
C ILE A 36 0.25 17.25 15.90
N ALA A 37 -0.07 17.85 14.76
CA ALA A 37 0.93 18.32 13.80
C ALA A 37 1.71 19.56 14.30
N GLY A 38 1.12 20.31 15.22
CA GLY A 38 1.63 21.63 15.63
C GLY A 38 1.38 22.71 14.57
N ALA A 39 0.30 22.59 13.79
CA ALA A 39 -0.06 23.53 12.73
C ALA A 39 -1.59 23.69 12.65
N ASP A 40 -2.09 24.88 12.29
CA ASP A 40 -3.53 25.10 12.11
C ASP A 40 -4.00 24.56 10.75
N LEU A 41 -4.08 23.23 10.63
CA LEU A 41 -4.45 22.55 9.39
C LEU A 41 -5.84 22.94 8.88
N LEU A 42 -6.76 23.31 9.78
CA LEU A 42 -8.10 23.77 9.40
C LEU A 42 -8.03 25.09 8.62
N SER A 43 -7.37 26.11 9.18
CA SER A 43 -7.21 27.39 8.50
C SER A 43 -6.37 27.24 7.24
N LEU A 44 -5.26 26.51 7.30
CA LEU A 44 -4.36 26.28 6.15
C LEU A 44 -5.08 25.56 5.00
N GLY A 45 -5.95 24.60 5.31
CA GLY A 45 -6.70 23.86 4.30
C GLY A 45 -7.94 24.57 3.75
N THR A 46 -8.37 25.69 4.35
CA THR A 46 -9.57 26.44 3.92
C THR A 46 -9.25 27.81 3.34
N THR A 47 -8.54 28.65 4.11
CA THR A 47 -8.23 30.04 3.75
C THR A 47 -6.75 30.26 3.41
N GLY A 48 -5.91 29.24 3.63
CA GLY A 48 -4.51 29.25 3.22
C GLY A 48 -4.34 29.46 1.72
N ASP A 49 -3.45 30.37 1.35
CA ASP A 49 -3.10 30.61 -0.03
C ASP A 49 -2.12 29.56 -0.58
N ALA A 50 -1.82 29.64 -1.87
CA ALA A 50 -0.97 28.67 -2.56
C ALA A 50 0.47 28.64 -2.02
N GLU A 51 0.99 29.76 -1.50
CA GLU A 51 2.35 29.80 -0.94
C GLU A 51 2.39 29.18 0.46
N ALA A 52 1.39 29.45 1.30
CA ALA A 52 1.26 28.84 2.62
C ALA A 52 1.16 27.31 2.55
N ILE A 53 0.38 26.77 1.62
CA ILE A 53 0.23 25.32 1.42
C ILE A 53 1.28 24.71 0.48
N LYS A 54 2.30 25.48 0.08
CA LYS A 54 3.46 24.96 -0.64
C LYS A 54 4.60 24.62 0.32
N ASP A 55 4.65 25.26 1.49
CA ASP A 55 5.60 24.92 2.54
C ASP A 55 5.46 23.42 2.88
N THR A 56 6.58 22.71 2.81
CA THR A 56 6.64 21.27 3.03
C THR A 56 6.25 20.89 4.47
N ALA A 57 6.52 21.77 5.43
CA ALA A 57 6.12 21.59 6.83
C ALA A 57 4.60 21.67 7.03
N VAL A 58 3.90 22.38 6.15
CA VAL A 58 2.44 22.51 6.15
C VAL A 58 1.78 21.45 5.27
N THR A 59 2.29 21.29 4.04
CA THR A 59 1.66 20.49 3.00
C THR A 59 1.54 19.03 3.40
N GLN A 60 2.62 18.46 3.94
CA GLN A 60 2.67 17.05 4.29
C GLN A 60 1.60 16.66 5.32
N PRO A 61 1.53 17.30 6.52
CA PRO A 61 0.51 16.94 7.50
C PRO A 61 -0.91 17.27 7.00
N LEU A 62 -1.09 18.32 6.18
CA LEU A 62 -2.39 18.64 5.60
C LEU A 62 -2.90 17.54 4.65
N VAL A 63 -2.04 17.07 3.74
CA VAL A 63 -2.35 15.99 2.79
C VAL A 63 -2.67 14.68 3.52
N VAL A 64 -1.82 14.29 4.49
CA VAL A 64 -2.01 13.05 5.25
C VAL A 64 -3.28 13.12 6.10
N ALA A 65 -3.53 14.23 6.81
CA ALA A 65 -4.76 14.40 7.59
C ALA A 65 -6.01 14.33 6.71
N MET A 66 -5.99 14.97 5.54
CA MET A 66 -7.11 14.91 4.60
C MET A 66 -7.36 13.49 4.09
N SER A 67 -6.32 12.77 3.66
CA SER A 67 -6.45 11.38 3.22
C SER A 67 -6.99 10.48 4.32
N LEU A 68 -6.53 10.63 5.57
CA LEU A 68 -6.98 9.83 6.71
C LEU A 68 -8.43 10.14 7.09
N PHE A 69 -8.82 11.42 7.05
CA PHE A 69 -10.21 11.84 7.25
C PHE A 69 -11.13 11.18 6.22
N VAL A 70 -10.80 11.28 4.93
CA VAL A 70 -11.66 10.71 3.89
C VAL A 70 -11.67 9.19 3.92
N ALA A 71 -10.55 8.55 4.23
CA ALA A 71 -10.51 7.11 4.47
C ALA A 71 -11.44 6.69 5.63
N ARG A 72 -11.58 7.52 6.68
CA ARG A 72 -12.56 7.31 7.76
C ARG A 72 -13.99 7.43 7.25
N GLU A 73 -14.31 8.42 6.43
CA GLU A 73 -15.65 8.62 5.83
C GLU A 73 -16.07 7.50 4.87
N LEU A 74 -15.10 6.76 4.34
CA LEU A 74 -15.28 5.53 3.56
C LEU A 74 -15.43 4.28 4.46
N GLY A 75 -15.67 4.47 5.76
CA GLY A 75 -15.92 3.43 6.77
C GLY A 75 -14.67 2.96 7.52
N GLY A 76 -13.57 3.72 7.42
CA GLY A 76 -12.24 3.14 7.51
C GLY A 76 -12.05 2.18 6.33
N LEU A 77 -11.00 2.31 5.53
CA LEU A 77 -10.74 1.29 4.51
C LEU A 77 -10.80 -0.10 5.18
N PRO A 78 -11.53 -1.07 4.59
CA PRO A 78 -12.31 -2.10 5.26
C PRO A 78 -11.93 -2.51 6.70
N GLY A 79 -12.41 -1.78 7.72
CA GLY A 79 -12.68 -2.26 9.09
C GLY A 79 -11.51 -2.74 10.00
N PRO A 80 -11.79 -3.09 11.27
CA PRO A 80 -10.88 -3.84 12.11
C PRO A 80 -10.72 -5.29 11.63
N VAL A 81 -9.50 -5.79 11.84
CA VAL A 81 -8.96 -7.10 11.46
C VAL A 81 -9.82 -8.22 12.03
N ALA A 82 -10.62 -8.88 11.19
CA ALA A 82 -10.95 -10.27 11.46
C ALA A 82 -9.64 -11.05 11.22
N HIS A 83 -9.01 -11.52 12.29
CA HIS A 83 -7.84 -12.39 12.23
C HIS A 83 -8.20 -13.71 11.52
N SER A 84 -8.18 -13.70 10.20
CA SER A 84 -7.98 -14.89 9.40
C SER A 84 -6.73 -14.64 8.56
N PRO A 85 -5.75 -15.56 8.56
CA PRO A 85 -4.54 -15.44 7.75
C PRO A 85 -4.81 -15.35 6.23
N HIS A 86 -6.06 -15.50 5.81
CA HIS A 86 -6.51 -15.41 4.42
C HIS A 86 -7.52 -14.27 4.16
N ALA A 87 -8.09 -13.62 5.19
CA ALA A 87 -9.03 -12.51 5.00
C ALA A 87 -8.28 -11.17 5.08
N GLY A 88 -8.22 -10.43 3.96
CA GLY A 88 -7.53 -9.13 3.90
C GLY A 88 -6.60 -8.94 2.71
N ARG A 89 -6.56 -9.89 1.76
CA ARG A 89 -5.79 -9.78 0.52
C ARG A 89 -6.55 -9.12 -0.64
N ASP A 90 -7.83 -8.80 -0.47
CA ASP A 90 -8.64 -8.13 -1.50
C ASP A 90 -8.29 -6.67 -1.74
N VAL A 91 -7.51 -6.07 -0.83
CA VAL A 91 -7.09 -4.67 -0.91
C VAL A 91 -5.57 -4.56 -0.79
N VAL A 92 -4.97 -3.98 -1.82
CA VAL A 92 -3.58 -3.53 -1.80
C VAL A 92 -3.54 -2.03 -1.52
N ILE A 93 -2.68 -1.61 -0.61
CA ILE A 93 -2.53 -0.20 -0.21
C ILE A 93 -1.11 0.24 -0.53
N THR A 94 -0.96 1.39 -1.15
CA THR A 94 0.32 2.05 -1.31
C THR A 94 0.17 3.55 -1.22
N GLY A 95 1.22 4.22 -0.78
CA GLY A 95 1.35 5.67 -0.88
C GLY A 95 2.31 6.08 -1.97
N HIS A 96 2.36 7.38 -2.25
CA HIS A 96 3.46 8.00 -2.99
C HIS A 96 4.20 8.98 -2.07
N SER A 97 5.48 8.77 -1.84
CA SER A 97 6.29 9.60 -0.93
C SER A 97 5.63 9.70 0.46
N VAL A 98 5.27 10.90 0.92
CA VAL A 98 4.58 11.15 2.18
C VAL A 98 3.28 10.35 2.32
N GLY A 99 2.62 10.02 1.21
CA GLY A 99 1.43 9.17 1.21
C GLY A 99 1.67 7.78 1.82
N GLU A 100 2.92 7.29 1.88
CA GLU A 100 3.21 6.02 2.58
C GLU A 100 2.87 6.09 4.07
N LEU A 101 2.82 7.28 4.69
CA LEU A 101 2.37 7.43 6.09
C LEU A 101 0.85 7.23 6.23
N THR A 102 0.07 7.75 5.28
CA THR A 102 -1.36 7.41 5.19
C THR A 102 -1.51 5.91 4.95
N ALA A 103 -0.77 5.33 3.99
CA ALA A 103 -0.85 3.90 3.68
C ALA A 103 -0.49 3.01 4.87
N ALA A 104 0.55 3.35 5.63
CA ALA A 104 0.95 2.66 6.85
C ALA A 104 -0.15 2.69 7.92
N ALA A 105 -0.81 3.84 8.12
CA ALA A 105 -1.93 3.93 9.04
C ALA A 105 -3.13 3.07 8.60
N LEU A 106 -3.46 3.10 7.31
CA LEU A 106 -4.54 2.30 6.73
C LEU A 106 -4.25 0.80 6.74
N ALA A 107 -2.98 0.41 6.69
CA ALA A 107 -2.53 -0.97 6.86
C ALA A 107 -2.41 -1.37 8.34
N GLY A 108 -2.74 -0.50 9.29
CA GLY A 108 -2.66 -0.79 10.73
C GLY A 108 -1.26 -0.76 11.32
N VAL A 109 -0.23 -0.40 10.53
CA VAL A 109 1.16 -0.31 10.99
C VAL A 109 1.33 0.81 12.01
N LEU A 110 0.71 1.96 11.75
CA LEU A 110 0.73 3.13 12.61
C LEU A 110 -0.68 3.48 13.07
N SER A 111 -0.83 3.98 14.29
CA SER A 111 -2.04 4.73 14.68
C SER A 111 -2.17 5.99 13.82
N VAL A 112 -3.38 6.52 13.66
CA VAL A 112 -3.64 7.79 12.98
C VAL A 112 -2.81 8.93 13.58
N GLU A 113 -2.72 8.97 14.91
CA GLU A 113 -1.95 9.94 15.68
C GLU A 113 -0.46 9.87 15.34
N ALA A 114 0.12 8.67 15.42
CA ALA A 114 1.52 8.44 15.08
C ALA A 114 1.84 8.80 13.62
N ALA A 115 0.94 8.49 12.68
CA ALA A 115 1.12 8.85 11.28
C ALA A 115 1.12 10.38 11.09
N ILE A 116 0.18 11.11 11.70
CA ILE A 116 0.13 12.58 11.65
C ILE A 116 1.36 13.19 12.32
N ALA A 117 1.73 12.71 13.51
CA ALA A 117 2.89 13.21 14.25
C ALA A 117 4.20 12.99 13.47
N LEU A 118 4.41 11.79 12.93
CA LEU A 118 5.58 11.47 12.11
C LEU A 118 5.60 12.30 10.82
N THR A 119 4.45 12.52 10.20
CA THR A 119 4.33 13.39 9.02
C THR A 119 4.74 14.83 9.33
N ALA A 120 4.33 15.35 10.48
CA ALA A 120 4.64 16.72 10.88
C ALA A 120 6.14 16.91 11.14
N VAL A 121 6.79 15.94 11.79
CA VAL A 121 8.26 15.96 11.92
C VAL A 121 8.90 15.85 10.55
N ARG A 122 8.51 14.86 9.73
CA ARG A 122 9.05 14.67 8.38
C ARG A 122 8.96 15.95 7.54
N GLY A 123 7.82 16.62 7.55
CA GLY A 123 7.60 17.86 6.83
C GLY A 123 8.55 18.98 7.27
N ARG A 124 8.71 19.19 8.59
CA ARG A 124 9.63 20.19 9.15
C ARG A 124 11.09 19.86 8.86
N ALA A 125 11.49 18.62 9.08
CA ALA A 125 12.85 18.13 8.86
C ALA A 125 13.25 18.29 7.38
N MET A 126 12.37 17.91 6.45
CA MET A 126 12.59 18.08 5.01
C MET A 126 12.61 19.55 4.60
N ALA A 127 11.73 20.39 5.13
CA ALA A 127 11.75 21.83 4.88
C ALA A 127 13.08 22.46 5.35
N ALA A 128 13.55 22.07 6.54
CA ALA A 128 14.84 22.51 7.06
C ALA A 128 16.02 22.03 6.20
N ALA A 129 15.98 20.79 5.69
CA ALA A 129 16.98 20.27 4.76
C ALA A 129 17.00 21.08 3.44
N CYS A 130 15.84 21.41 2.88
CA CYS A 130 15.73 22.24 1.67
C CYS A 130 16.34 23.64 1.87
N ALA A 131 16.25 24.21 3.07
CA ALA A 131 16.82 25.53 3.36
C ALA A 131 18.36 25.54 3.39
N GLN A 132 19.02 24.38 3.48
CA GLN A 132 20.49 24.28 3.55
C GLN A 132 21.16 24.50 2.20
N THR A 133 20.50 24.12 1.10
CA THR A 133 21.08 24.22 -0.25
C THR A 133 19.99 24.43 -1.30
N PRO A 134 20.09 25.50 -2.13
CA PRO A 134 19.16 25.73 -3.23
C PRO A 134 19.17 24.56 -4.22
N THR A 135 18.07 23.82 -4.25
CA THR A 135 17.85 22.66 -5.13
C THR A 135 16.41 22.65 -5.61
N GLY A 136 16.07 21.77 -6.54
CA GLY A 136 14.70 21.63 -7.03
C GLY A 136 14.41 20.25 -7.62
N MET A 137 13.26 20.15 -8.28
CA MET A 137 12.86 18.95 -9.02
C MET A 137 12.22 19.32 -10.36
N SER A 138 12.40 18.47 -11.36
CA SER A 138 11.72 18.56 -12.66
C SER A 138 11.17 17.20 -13.09
N ALA A 139 9.94 17.15 -13.55
CA ALA A 139 9.38 15.97 -14.21
C ALA A 139 9.90 15.88 -15.65
N VAL A 140 10.45 14.72 -16.00
CA VAL A 140 10.80 14.30 -17.35
C VAL A 140 9.70 13.37 -17.86
N LEU A 141 9.01 13.81 -18.91
CA LEU A 141 7.84 13.15 -19.49
C LEU A 141 8.17 12.60 -20.88
N GLY A 142 8.06 11.28 -21.06
CA GLY A 142 8.42 10.58 -22.29
C GLY A 142 9.92 10.30 -22.39
N GLY A 143 10.36 9.96 -23.60
CA GLY A 143 11.73 9.51 -23.87
C GLY A 143 11.98 8.04 -23.54
N ASP A 144 13.14 7.54 -23.95
CA ASP A 144 13.62 6.23 -23.53
C ASP A 144 14.08 6.28 -22.06
N PRO A 145 13.64 5.36 -21.18
CA PRO A 145 14.00 5.41 -19.77
C PRO A 145 15.50 5.37 -19.50
N ALA A 146 16.29 4.62 -20.27
CA ALA A 146 17.73 4.53 -20.07
C ALA A 146 18.43 5.83 -20.49
N GLU A 147 18.02 6.41 -21.62
CA GLU A 147 18.51 7.73 -22.06
C GLU A 147 18.15 8.84 -21.06
N VAL A 148 16.94 8.81 -20.50
CA VAL A 148 16.50 9.78 -19.47
C VAL A 148 17.35 9.66 -18.22
N LEU A 149 17.58 8.44 -17.71
CA LEU A 149 18.40 8.22 -16.52
C LEU A 149 19.85 8.67 -16.74
N ALA A 150 20.42 8.37 -17.91
CA ALA A 150 21.78 8.81 -18.26
C ALA A 150 21.89 10.34 -18.33
N ALA A 151 20.89 11.02 -18.91
CA ALA A 151 20.88 12.48 -18.98
C ALA A 151 20.74 13.13 -17.59
N ILE A 152 19.91 12.55 -16.70
CA ILE A 152 19.77 13.01 -15.31
C ILE A 152 21.13 12.95 -14.60
N GLU A 153 21.82 11.81 -14.69
CA GLU A 153 23.13 11.62 -14.07
C GLU A 153 24.20 12.55 -14.68
N GLN A 154 24.22 12.70 -16.00
CA GLN A 154 25.15 13.58 -16.72
C GLN A 154 25.06 15.05 -16.24
N HIS A 155 23.88 15.50 -15.82
CA HIS A 155 23.66 16.84 -15.29
C HIS A 155 23.83 16.95 -13.77
N GLY A 156 24.40 15.92 -13.11
CA GLY A 156 24.61 15.93 -11.66
C GLY A 156 23.31 15.85 -10.86
N LEU A 157 22.25 15.31 -11.46
CA LEU A 157 20.94 15.15 -10.84
C LEU A 157 20.71 13.70 -10.41
N SER A 158 19.74 13.49 -9.54
CA SER A 158 19.27 12.17 -9.10
C SER A 158 17.87 11.87 -9.63
N PRO A 159 17.56 10.63 -10.03
CA PRO A 159 16.19 10.21 -10.35
C PRO A 159 15.41 9.98 -9.05
N ALA A 160 14.78 11.05 -8.54
CA ALA A 160 14.08 11.05 -7.25
C ALA A 160 12.77 10.27 -7.27
N ASN A 161 12.08 10.21 -8.41
CA ASN A 161 10.86 9.41 -8.55
C ASN A 161 10.85 8.70 -9.89
N LEU A 162 10.63 7.39 -9.88
CA LEU A 162 10.29 6.59 -11.04
C LEU A 162 8.81 6.28 -10.94
N ASN A 163 7.98 7.10 -11.61
CA ASN A 163 6.52 7.07 -11.43
C ASN A 163 5.80 6.10 -12.37
N GLY A 164 6.51 5.52 -13.33
CA GLY A 164 5.92 4.75 -14.42
C GLY A 164 5.26 5.66 -15.45
N ALA A 165 4.57 5.07 -16.42
CA ALA A 165 3.82 5.76 -17.46
C ALA A 165 4.64 6.83 -18.22
N GLY A 166 5.94 6.56 -18.42
CA GLY A 166 6.88 7.48 -19.06
C GLY A 166 7.19 8.74 -18.24
N GLN A 167 7.06 8.71 -16.91
CA GLN A 167 7.40 9.84 -16.04
C GLN A 167 8.51 9.47 -15.05
N ILE A 168 9.61 10.22 -15.11
CA ILE A 168 10.71 10.19 -14.14
C ILE A 168 10.90 11.61 -13.60
N VAL A 169 11.13 11.78 -12.31
CA VAL A 169 11.43 13.08 -11.71
C VAL A 169 12.92 13.17 -11.42
N ALA A 170 13.57 14.17 -12.03
CA ALA A 170 14.95 14.55 -11.75
C ALA A 170 14.98 15.53 -10.58
N ALA A 171 15.96 15.42 -9.70
CA ALA A 171 16.12 16.29 -8.54
C ALA A 171 17.59 16.60 -8.28
N GLY A 172 17.89 17.83 -7.88
CA GLY A 172 19.26 18.26 -7.59
C GLY A 172 19.48 19.77 -7.75
N PRO A 173 20.72 20.20 -8.06
CA PRO A 173 21.05 21.60 -8.28
C PRO A 173 20.20 22.27 -9.36
N VAL A 174 19.89 23.56 -9.17
CA VAL A 174 19.02 24.34 -10.07
C VAL A 174 19.62 24.47 -11.47
N ASP A 175 20.93 24.70 -11.57
CA ASP A 175 21.68 24.79 -12.83
C ASP A 175 21.66 23.47 -13.61
N GLY A 176 21.79 22.34 -12.90
CA GLY A 176 21.64 21.01 -13.50
C GLY A 176 20.23 20.79 -14.09
N LEU A 177 19.18 21.22 -13.38
CA LEU A 177 17.80 21.14 -13.86
C LEU A 177 17.54 22.05 -15.07
N GLU A 178 18.13 23.25 -15.08
CA GLU A 178 18.06 24.17 -16.22
C GLU A 178 18.78 23.60 -17.45
N ALA A 179 19.95 22.98 -17.25
CA ALA A 179 20.69 22.31 -18.32
C ALA A 179 19.91 21.13 -18.91
N LEU A 180 19.37 20.25 -18.05
CA LEU A 180 18.50 19.15 -18.48
C LEU A 180 17.28 19.65 -19.25
N ARG A 181 16.69 20.78 -18.83
CA ARG A 181 15.55 21.39 -19.52
C ARG A 181 15.93 21.99 -20.88
N ALA A 182 17.13 22.55 -21.01
CA ALA A 182 17.64 23.11 -22.25
C ALA A 182 18.03 22.01 -23.26
N GLN A 183 18.46 20.84 -22.76
CA GLN A 183 18.88 19.69 -23.56
C GLN A 183 18.11 18.43 -23.14
N PRO A 184 16.77 18.39 -23.34
CA PRO A 184 15.99 17.25 -22.92
C PRO A 184 16.35 16.00 -23.74
N PRO A 185 16.26 14.79 -23.15
CA PRO A 185 16.37 13.54 -23.90
C PRO A 185 15.42 13.48 -25.09
N ALA A 186 15.75 12.67 -26.10
CA ALA A 186 14.94 12.56 -27.30
C ALA A 186 13.50 12.15 -26.96
N LYS A 187 12.52 12.87 -27.52
CA LYS A 187 11.07 12.66 -27.26
C LYS A 187 10.64 12.87 -25.80
N ALA A 188 11.49 13.42 -24.95
CA ALA A 188 11.14 13.80 -23.59
C ALA A 188 10.80 15.30 -23.50
N ARG A 189 9.97 15.65 -22.51
CA ARG A 189 9.69 17.02 -22.10
C ARG A 189 10.08 17.19 -20.64
N VAL A 190 10.78 18.26 -20.31
CA VAL A 190 11.21 18.56 -18.93
C VAL A 190 10.40 19.73 -18.40
N MET A 191 9.73 19.53 -17.26
CA MET A 191 8.85 20.51 -16.62
C MET A 191 9.24 20.69 -15.15
N PRO A 192 9.51 21.93 -14.69
CA PRO A 192 9.83 22.17 -13.28
C PRO A 192 8.63 21.86 -12.38
N LEU A 193 8.90 21.34 -11.20
CA LEU A 193 7.91 21.07 -10.16
C LEU A 193 7.92 22.20 -9.11
N SER A 194 6.75 22.56 -8.60
CA SER A 194 6.60 23.57 -7.54
C SER A 194 6.82 22.95 -6.16
N VAL A 195 8.07 22.62 -5.85
CA VAL A 195 8.50 22.02 -4.58
C VAL A 195 9.67 22.78 -3.98
N ALA A 196 9.91 22.61 -2.68
CA ALA A 196 10.89 23.39 -1.93
C ALA A 196 12.36 22.95 -2.17
N GLY A 197 12.59 21.73 -2.65
CA GLY A 197 13.94 21.23 -2.91
C GLY A 197 13.97 19.82 -3.49
N ALA A 198 15.18 19.26 -3.58
CA ALA A 198 15.44 17.93 -4.16
C ALA A 198 15.08 16.78 -3.19
N PHE A 199 13.79 16.50 -3.03
CA PHE A 199 13.32 15.36 -2.22
C PHE A 199 13.83 14.02 -2.75
N HIS A 200 13.90 13.00 -1.89
CA HIS A 200 14.30 11.63 -2.28
C HIS A 200 15.73 11.53 -2.82
N THR A 201 16.61 12.41 -2.33
CA THR A 201 18.03 12.45 -2.68
C THR A 201 18.89 12.62 -1.43
N SER A 202 20.22 12.59 -1.59
CA SER A 202 21.17 12.86 -0.52
C SER A 202 21.01 14.25 0.13
N TYR A 203 20.38 15.22 -0.55
CA TYR A 203 20.09 16.53 0.05
C TYR A 203 19.16 16.46 1.26
N MET A 204 18.42 15.37 1.42
CA MET A 204 17.53 15.14 2.57
C MET A 204 18.20 14.37 3.72
N ALA A 205 19.52 14.19 3.71
CA ALA A 205 20.23 13.40 4.72
C ALA A 205 19.98 13.91 6.16
N SER A 206 20.02 15.22 6.38
CA SER A 206 19.70 15.81 7.69
C SER A 206 18.27 15.52 8.14
N ALA A 207 17.31 15.51 7.21
CA ALA A 207 15.93 15.15 7.52
C ALA A 207 15.78 13.67 7.91
N ARG A 208 16.55 12.79 7.26
CA ARG A 208 16.61 11.37 7.62
C ARG A 208 17.17 11.16 9.02
N GLU A 209 18.27 11.83 9.36
CA GLU A 209 18.89 11.74 10.71
C GLU A 209 17.89 12.16 11.81
N GLU A 210 17.13 13.23 11.58
CA GLU A 210 16.09 13.67 12.52
C GLU A 210 14.99 12.62 12.71
N LEU A 211 14.56 11.97 11.62
CA LEU A 211 13.56 10.90 11.67
C LEU A 211 14.09 9.62 12.34
N GLU A 212 15.35 9.24 12.07
CA GLU A 212 16.02 8.11 12.73
C GLU A 212 16.08 8.30 14.25
N GLY A 213 16.20 9.55 14.73
CA GLY A 213 16.15 9.86 16.16
C GLY A 213 14.79 9.57 16.82
N LEU A 214 13.70 9.48 16.06
CA LEU A 214 12.34 9.31 16.59
C LEU A 214 11.83 7.87 16.56
N VAL A 215 12.33 7.03 15.65
CA VAL A 215 11.76 5.69 15.43
C VAL A 215 11.83 4.78 16.65
N GLY A 216 12.81 4.96 17.53
CA GLY A 216 12.94 4.18 18.77
C GLY A 216 11.77 4.35 19.75
N GLY A 217 11.04 5.47 19.66
CA GLY A 217 9.84 5.75 20.46
C GLY A 217 8.55 5.17 19.87
N LEU A 218 8.56 4.75 18.61
CA LEU A 218 7.39 4.22 17.93
C LEU A 218 7.27 2.70 18.15
N ARG A 219 6.03 2.23 18.13
CA ARG A 219 5.69 0.80 18.26
C ARG A 219 4.80 0.41 17.07
N PRO A 220 5.39 0.17 15.89
CA PRO A 220 4.61 -0.21 14.73
C PRO A 220 4.07 -1.62 14.88
N ALA A 221 2.84 -1.86 14.45
CA ALA A 221 2.29 -3.20 14.31
C ALA A 221 2.62 -3.78 12.93
N ASP A 222 2.52 -5.10 12.78
CA ASP A 222 2.62 -5.73 11.47
C ASP A 222 1.41 -5.34 10.61
N PRO A 223 1.61 -5.15 9.29
CA PRO A 223 0.55 -4.69 8.41
C PRO A 223 -0.58 -5.72 8.36
N SER A 224 -1.80 -5.28 8.65
CA SER A 224 -3.00 -6.10 8.59
C SER A 224 -3.60 -6.21 7.18
N ARG A 225 -2.96 -5.58 6.19
CA ARG A 225 -3.34 -5.53 4.77
C ARG A 225 -2.09 -5.51 3.92
N LEU A 226 -2.21 -5.88 2.65
CA LEU A 226 -1.09 -5.84 1.72
C LEU A 226 -0.63 -4.39 1.51
N LEU A 227 0.50 -4.03 2.12
CA LEU A 227 1.13 -2.72 2.03
C LEU A 227 2.33 -2.81 1.09
N LEU A 228 2.35 -2.01 0.03
CA LEU A 228 3.52 -1.87 -0.84
C LEU A 228 4.37 -0.66 -0.42
N SER A 229 5.69 -0.80 -0.53
CA SER A 229 6.62 0.31 -0.27
C SER A 229 7.20 0.88 -1.57
N ASN A 230 7.49 2.18 -1.57
CA ASN A 230 8.12 2.83 -2.72
C ASN A 230 9.61 2.52 -2.85
N ALA A 231 10.25 1.79 -1.94
CA ALA A 231 11.67 1.44 -2.11
C ALA A 231 11.87 0.47 -3.30
N GLU A 232 11.05 -0.57 -3.41
CA GLU A 232 11.13 -1.55 -4.49
C GLU A 232 9.76 -1.99 -5.05
N GLY A 233 8.65 -1.43 -4.58
CA GLY A 233 7.30 -1.84 -4.98
C GLY A 233 6.86 -3.20 -4.42
N ALA A 234 7.64 -3.77 -3.50
CA ALA A 234 7.34 -5.03 -2.84
C ALA A 234 6.44 -4.86 -1.61
N ALA A 235 5.81 -5.95 -1.21
CA ALA A 235 5.10 -6.05 0.06
C ALA A 235 6.02 -5.71 1.24
N VAL A 236 5.42 -5.20 2.30
CA VAL A 236 6.05 -4.99 3.60
C VAL A 236 5.58 -6.10 4.54
N ASP A 237 6.52 -6.80 5.15
CA ASP A 237 6.23 -8.01 5.93
C ASP A 237 6.08 -7.75 7.43
N SER A 238 6.61 -6.62 7.93
CA SER A 238 6.54 -6.27 9.35
C SER A 238 6.46 -4.78 9.61
N GLY A 239 5.95 -4.41 10.78
CA GLY A 239 5.88 -3.02 11.22
C GLY A 239 7.26 -2.37 11.35
N ALA A 240 8.25 -3.14 11.80
CA ALA A 240 9.64 -2.67 11.90
C ALA A 240 10.22 -2.33 10.52
N GLN A 241 10.02 -3.20 9.53
CA GLN A 241 10.45 -2.95 8.15
C GLN A 241 9.73 -1.74 7.56
N ALA A 242 8.42 -1.61 7.78
CA ALA A 242 7.65 -0.45 7.35
C ALA A 242 8.27 0.85 7.87
N LEU A 243 8.57 0.91 9.16
CA LEU A 243 9.13 2.11 9.79
C LEU A 243 10.54 2.43 9.27
N THR A 244 11.41 1.42 9.12
CA THR A 244 12.73 1.60 8.50
C THR A 244 12.62 2.16 7.09
N ARG A 245 11.72 1.59 6.26
CA ARG A 245 11.52 2.04 4.89
C ARG A 245 11.02 3.49 4.85
N LEU A 246 10.01 3.85 5.65
CA LEU A 246 9.47 5.21 5.77
C LEU A 246 10.54 6.26 6.10
N VAL A 247 11.50 5.92 6.95
CA VAL A 247 12.61 6.82 7.29
C VAL A 247 13.65 6.90 6.18
N SER A 248 14.08 5.77 5.62
CA SER A 248 15.05 5.78 4.51
C SER A 248 14.52 6.49 3.26
N GLN A 249 13.20 6.43 3.05
CA GLN A 249 12.51 6.93 1.86
C GLN A 249 12.78 8.42 1.60
N VAL A 250 13.03 9.24 2.62
CA VAL A 250 13.29 10.68 2.38
C VAL A 250 14.58 10.94 1.59
N THR A 251 15.52 9.99 1.62
CA THR A 251 16.80 10.05 0.87
C THR A 251 16.88 9.07 -0.30
N SER A 252 15.82 8.29 -0.53
CA SER A 252 15.83 7.20 -1.52
C SER A 252 14.75 7.41 -2.58
N PRO A 253 15.00 7.03 -3.85
CA PRO A 253 14.03 7.18 -4.92
C PRO A 253 12.68 6.53 -4.62
N VAL A 254 11.61 7.16 -5.07
CA VAL A 254 10.25 6.60 -5.04
C VAL A 254 10.02 5.75 -6.29
N ARG A 255 9.90 4.43 -6.11
CA ARG A 255 9.61 3.43 -7.15
C ARG A 255 8.12 3.13 -7.27
N PHE A 256 7.35 4.16 -7.64
CA PHE A 256 5.92 3.98 -7.86
C PHE A 256 5.63 3.16 -9.14
N ASP A 257 6.53 3.20 -10.12
CA ASP A 257 6.57 2.29 -11.27
C ASP A 257 6.50 0.82 -10.83
N SER A 258 7.27 0.46 -9.82
CA SER A 258 7.37 -0.89 -9.29
C SER A 258 6.12 -1.24 -8.49
N CYS A 259 5.56 -0.28 -7.75
CA CYS A 259 4.26 -0.45 -7.09
C CYS A 259 3.14 -0.74 -8.11
N LEU A 260 3.11 -0.01 -9.23
CA LEU A 260 2.16 -0.25 -10.34
C LEU A 260 2.37 -1.61 -10.99
N ALA A 261 3.61 -2.03 -11.19
CA ALA A 261 3.93 -3.35 -11.72
C ALA A 261 3.44 -4.47 -10.79
N THR A 262 3.71 -4.36 -9.48
CA THR A 262 3.22 -5.31 -8.48
C THR A 262 1.70 -5.35 -8.43
N MET A 263 1.02 -4.19 -8.41
CA MET A 263 -0.45 -4.11 -8.47
C MET A 263 -1.02 -4.80 -9.71
N ARG A 264 -0.35 -4.67 -10.87
CA ARG A 264 -0.76 -5.38 -12.09
C ARG A 264 -0.62 -6.88 -11.95
N GLN A 265 0.48 -7.37 -11.36
CA GLN A 265 0.72 -8.79 -11.11
C GLN A 265 -0.30 -9.39 -10.13
N LEU A 266 -0.70 -8.61 -9.12
CA LEU A 266 -1.73 -8.98 -8.15
C LEU A 266 -3.15 -9.01 -8.74
N GLY A 267 -3.33 -8.66 -10.01
CA GLY A 267 -4.64 -8.67 -10.65
C GLY A 267 -5.57 -7.56 -10.16
N VAL A 268 -5.03 -6.38 -9.83
CA VAL A 268 -5.85 -5.21 -9.50
C VAL A 268 -6.81 -4.89 -10.64
N THR A 269 -8.09 -4.72 -10.28
CA THR A 269 -9.20 -4.47 -11.19
C THR A 269 -9.85 -3.12 -10.97
N ALA A 270 -9.65 -2.53 -9.79
CA ALA A 270 -10.14 -1.21 -9.44
C ALA A 270 -9.10 -0.44 -8.64
N VAL A 271 -9.09 0.89 -8.79
CA VAL A 271 -8.25 1.82 -8.06
C VAL A 271 -9.10 2.89 -7.44
N LEU A 272 -8.82 3.20 -6.19
CA LEU A 272 -9.34 4.35 -5.48
C LEU A 272 -8.16 5.21 -5.00
N GLU A 273 -8.05 6.43 -5.51
CA GLU A 273 -7.08 7.42 -5.01
C GLU A 273 -7.76 8.31 -3.95
N LEU A 274 -7.16 8.38 -2.77
CA LEU A 274 -7.56 9.27 -1.69
C LEU A 274 -7.21 10.74 -2.00
N PRO A 275 -7.85 11.71 -1.35
CA PRO A 275 -7.58 13.11 -1.61
C PRO A 275 -6.28 13.62 -0.97
N PRO A 276 -5.65 14.67 -1.54
CA PRO A 276 -6.02 15.37 -2.77
C PRO A 276 -5.70 14.53 -4.02
N ALA A 277 -6.74 14.12 -4.73
CA ALA A 277 -6.65 13.08 -5.75
C ALA A 277 -6.40 13.65 -7.15
N GLY A 278 -6.08 12.77 -8.10
CA GLY A 278 -5.92 13.03 -9.53
C GLY A 278 -4.53 12.71 -10.05
N ALA A 279 -3.49 12.84 -9.23
CA ALA A 279 -2.11 12.63 -9.66
C ALA A 279 -1.81 11.15 -9.89
N LEU A 280 -2.10 10.30 -8.90
CA LEU A 280 -1.85 8.86 -8.98
C LEU A 280 -2.88 8.17 -9.88
N ALA A 281 -4.14 8.60 -9.88
CA ALA A 281 -5.14 8.16 -10.84
C ALA A 281 -4.71 8.49 -12.27
N GLY A 282 -4.12 9.66 -12.50
CA GLY A 282 -3.57 10.05 -13.80
C GLY A 282 -2.41 9.16 -14.24
N LEU A 283 -1.51 8.78 -13.32
CA LEU A 283 -0.43 7.83 -13.58
C LEU A 283 -0.98 6.43 -13.90
N ALA A 284 -1.85 5.90 -13.05
CA ALA A 284 -2.47 4.58 -13.24
C ALA A 284 -3.25 4.49 -14.56
N LYS A 285 -4.01 5.53 -14.93
CA LYS A 285 -4.75 5.59 -16.22
C LYS A 285 -3.81 5.50 -17.43
N ARG A 286 -2.62 6.09 -17.36
CA ARG A 286 -1.63 6.03 -18.43
C ARG A 286 -0.93 4.67 -18.48
N GLU A 287 -0.52 4.16 -17.32
CA GLU A 287 0.17 2.87 -17.20
C GLU A 287 -0.71 1.71 -17.68
N TRP A 288 -1.98 1.71 -17.27
CA TRP A 288 -2.92 0.61 -17.55
C TRP A 288 -3.92 0.94 -18.64
N LYS A 289 -3.53 1.81 -19.58
CA LYS A 289 -4.37 2.19 -20.70
C LYS A 289 -4.83 0.95 -21.48
N GLY A 290 -6.15 0.78 -21.58
CA GLY A 290 -6.76 -0.36 -22.28
C GLY A 290 -6.84 -1.65 -21.47
N ALA A 291 -6.42 -1.67 -20.20
CA ALA A 291 -6.48 -2.86 -19.34
C ALA A 291 -7.85 -3.08 -18.67
N GLY A 292 -8.83 -2.19 -18.88
CA GLY A 292 -10.17 -2.31 -18.29
C GLY A 292 -10.23 -2.08 -16.77
N ILE A 293 -9.18 -1.53 -16.17
CA ILE A 293 -9.12 -1.23 -14.73
C ILE A 293 -9.96 0.02 -14.45
N GLU A 294 -10.90 -0.10 -13.52
CA GLU A 294 -11.69 1.03 -13.05
C GLU A 294 -10.86 1.94 -12.14
N ILE A 295 -10.84 3.26 -12.37
CA ILE A 295 -10.00 4.19 -11.61
C ILE A 295 -10.83 5.38 -11.15
N LEU A 296 -11.02 5.50 -9.84
CA LEU A 296 -11.74 6.58 -9.17
C LEU A 296 -10.76 7.47 -8.38
N ALA A 297 -10.83 8.77 -8.63
CA ALA A 297 -10.11 9.79 -7.87
C ALA A 297 -11.10 10.51 -6.95
N VAL A 298 -11.00 10.30 -5.64
CA VAL A 298 -11.92 10.90 -4.66
C VAL A 298 -11.49 12.35 -4.43
N SER A 299 -12.11 13.29 -5.14
CA SER A 299 -11.68 14.69 -5.19
C SER A 299 -12.62 15.62 -4.41
N SER A 300 -13.87 15.19 -4.19
CA SER A 300 -14.90 15.94 -3.47
C SER A 300 -15.81 15.00 -2.66
N PRO A 301 -16.60 15.52 -1.71
CA PRO A 301 -17.60 14.72 -1.00
C PRO A 301 -18.61 14.02 -1.91
N ALA A 302 -18.88 14.59 -3.10
CA ALA A 302 -19.80 13.98 -4.08
C ALA A 302 -19.28 12.63 -4.62
N ASP A 303 -17.98 12.37 -4.52
CA ASP A 303 -17.38 11.10 -4.97
C ASP A 303 -17.53 9.97 -3.93
N LEU A 304 -17.97 10.27 -2.69
CA LEU A 304 -18.01 9.31 -1.59
C LEU A 304 -18.95 8.14 -1.85
N ASP A 305 -20.12 8.38 -2.43
CA ASP A 305 -21.08 7.30 -2.71
C ASP A 305 -20.55 6.37 -3.79
N ARG A 306 -19.97 6.91 -4.87
CA ARG A 306 -19.30 6.12 -5.90
C ARG A 306 -18.12 5.33 -5.34
N ALA A 307 -17.36 5.93 -4.43
CA ALA A 307 -16.26 5.25 -3.74
C ALA A 307 -16.76 4.08 -2.88
N ARG A 308 -17.85 4.26 -2.13
CA ARG A 308 -18.48 3.20 -1.34
C ARG A 308 -19.00 2.08 -2.22
N GLU A 309 -19.64 2.40 -3.34
CA GLU A 309 -20.08 1.41 -4.34
C GLU A 309 -18.91 0.62 -4.92
N LEU A 310 -17.82 1.29 -5.29
CA LEU A 310 -16.62 0.63 -5.82
C LEU A 310 -16.01 -0.32 -4.78
N ILE A 311 -15.89 0.13 -3.53
CA ILE A 311 -15.42 -0.69 -2.41
C ILE A 311 -16.34 -1.90 -2.20
N ALA A 312 -17.66 -1.71 -2.21
CA ALA A 312 -18.62 -2.79 -2.03
C ALA A 312 -18.59 -3.80 -3.19
N ALA A 313 -18.47 -3.31 -4.43
CA ALA A 313 -18.38 -4.17 -5.61
C ALA A 313 -17.13 -5.04 -5.58
N GLU A 314 -15.98 -4.51 -5.17
CA GLU A 314 -14.74 -5.29 -5.05
C GLU A 314 -14.77 -6.28 -3.87
N ARG A 315 -15.42 -5.95 -2.75
CA ARG A 315 -15.67 -6.91 -1.65
C ARG A 315 -16.62 -8.04 -2.05
N GLY A 316 -17.53 -7.78 -2.99
CA GLY A 316 -18.53 -8.74 -3.47
C GLY A 316 -18.04 -9.60 -4.65
N ARG A 317 -16.86 -9.31 -5.21
CA ARG A 317 -16.23 -10.20 -6.18
C ARG A 317 -15.70 -11.42 -5.43
N THR A 318 -16.22 -12.59 -5.77
CA THR A 318 -15.60 -13.86 -5.37
C THR A 318 -14.14 -13.79 -5.77
N GLU A 319 -13.22 -13.99 -4.83
CA GLU A 319 -11.82 -14.24 -5.18
C GLU A 319 -11.82 -15.30 -6.29
N ALA A 320 -10.97 -15.14 -7.31
CA ALA A 320 -10.60 -16.29 -8.10
C ALA A 320 -9.96 -17.24 -7.09
N GLU A 321 -10.69 -18.28 -6.69
CA GLU A 321 -10.30 -19.17 -5.61
C GLU A 321 -8.86 -19.62 -5.88
N HIS A 322 -7.91 -19.05 -5.14
CA HIS A 322 -6.60 -19.68 -4.99
C HIS A 322 -6.85 -20.86 -4.08
N PHE A 323 -7.43 -21.92 -4.66
CA PHE A 323 -7.41 -23.21 -4.03
C PHE A 323 -5.94 -23.53 -3.78
N PRO A 324 -5.55 -23.83 -2.53
CA PRO A 324 -4.19 -24.30 -2.30
C PRO A 324 -3.98 -25.54 -3.18
N ASP A 325 -2.81 -25.65 -3.80
CA ASP A 325 -2.50 -26.74 -4.73
C ASP A 325 -2.79 -28.13 -4.13
N TRP A 326 -2.82 -28.23 -2.80
CA TRP A 326 -3.23 -29.38 -2.00
C TRP A 326 -3.84 -28.92 -0.66
N ARG A 327 -4.68 -29.76 -0.02
CA ARG A 327 -5.05 -29.59 1.41
C ARG A 327 -4.79 -30.87 2.19
N MET A 328 -4.78 -30.71 3.52
CA MET A 328 -4.41 -31.74 4.48
C MET A 328 -5.66 -32.23 5.23
N VAL A 329 -5.82 -33.54 5.31
CA VAL A 329 -6.72 -34.20 6.25
C VAL A 329 -5.92 -34.45 7.51
N VAL A 330 -6.44 -34.01 8.65
CA VAL A 330 -5.77 -34.13 9.95
C VAL A 330 -6.58 -35.00 10.90
N ALA A 331 -5.90 -35.54 11.90
CA ALA A 331 -6.49 -36.33 12.97
C ALA A 331 -7.46 -35.50 13.82
N PRO A 332 -8.76 -35.87 13.92
CA PRO A 332 -9.72 -35.15 14.76
C PRO A 332 -9.50 -35.37 16.27
N ALA A 333 -8.79 -36.43 16.65
CA ALA A 333 -8.55 -36.82 18.03
C ALA A 333 -7.22 -37.57 18.17
N ARG A 334 -6.74 -37.73 19.40
CA ARG A 334 -5.57 -38.55 19.70
C ARG A 334 -5.93 -40.05 19.71
N GLY A 335 -5.11 -40.88 19.08
CA GLY A 335 -5.27 -42.33 19.14
C GLY A 335 -4.43 -43.08 18.11
N THR A 336 -4.81 -44.33 17.86
CA THR A 336 -4.25 -45.14 16.78
C THR A 336 -5.08 -44.96 15.52
N VAL A 337 -4.45 -44.63 14.40
CA VAL A 337 -5.14 -44.46 13.11
C VAL A 337 -5.28 -45.80 12.38
N SER A 338 -6.44 -45.99 11.76
CA SER A 338 -6.72 -47.06 10.80
C SER A 338 -7.27 -46.45 9.52
N PRO A 339 -6.40 -46.16 8.52
CA PRO A 339 -6.81 -45.63 7.22
C PRO A 339 -7.72 -46.60 6.46
N ALA A 340 -8.63 -46.07 5.64
CA ALA A 340 -9.40 -46.87 4.70
C ALA A 340 -8.53 -47.39 3.55
N GLU A 341 -8.87 -48.55 2.98
CA GLU A 341 -8.19 -49.11 1.81
C GLU A 341 -8.59 -48.35 0.53
N ILE A 342 -8.03 -47.15 0.36
CA ILE A 342 -8.23 -46.28 -0.80
C ILE A 342 -6.88 -46.03 -1.45
N ALA A 343 -6.80 -46.28 -2.77
CA ALA A 343 -5.60 -46.02 -3.54
C ALA A 343 -5.36 -44.51 -3.73
N GLU A 344 -4.11 -44.09 -3.66
CA GLU A 344 -3.69 -42.75 -4.12
C GLU A 344 -4.10 -42.56 -5.60
N GLY A 345 -4.49 -41.34 -5.96
CA GLY A 345 -5.10 -41.00 -7.24
C GLY A 345 -6.61 -41.21 -7.32
N THR A 346 -7.26 -41.73 -6.27
CA THR A 346 -8.72 -41.89 -6.23
C THR A 346 -9.41 -40.55 -5.99
N HIS A 347 -10.46 -40.26 -6.76
CA HIS A 347 -11.35 -39.12 -6.53
C HIS A 347 -12.28 -39.39 -5.33
N LEU A 348 -12.33 -38.44 -4.41
CA LEU A 348 -13.03 -38.50 -3.14
C LEU A 348 -14.03 -37.36 -3.04
N PRO A 349 -15.34 -37.63 -3.13
CA PRO A 349 -16.35 -36.66 -2.76
C PRO A 349 -16.23 -36.25 -1.28
N ALA A 350 -16.65 -35.03 -0.96
CA ALA A 350 -16.76 -34.55 0.41
C ALA A 350 -17.62 -35.50 1.26
N GLY A 351 -17.15 -35.80 2.47
CA GLY A 351 -17.77 -36.77 3.37
C GLY A 351 -17.35 -38.22 3.15
N THR A 352 -16.54 -38.54 2.13
CA THR A 352 -16.02 -39.90 1.93
C THR A 352 -15.22 -40.36 3.16
N PRO A 353 -15.54 -41.50 3.78
CA PRO A 353 -14.78 -42.02 4.91
C PRO A 353 -13.35 -42.39 4.50
N LEU A 354 -12.38 -41.86 5.25
CA LEU A 354 -10.94 -42.08 5.05
C LEU A 354 -10.34 -43.00 6.12
N GLY A 355 -11.15 -43.46 7.08
CA GLY A 355 -10.72 -44.34 8.15
C GLY A 355 -11.23 -43.86 9.50
N CYS A 356 -10.60 -44.33 10.57
CA CYS A 356 -10.94 -43.90 11.92
C CYS A 356 -9.71 -43.79 12.83
N ILE A 357 -9.88 -43.07 13.93
CA ILE A 357 -8.91 -43.00 15.02
C ILE A 357 -9.51 -43.66 16.24
N ARG A 358 -8.85 -44.69 16.76
CA ARG A 358 -9.24 -45.39 17.98
C ARG A 358 -8.51 -44.81 19.18
N GLY A 359 -9.27 -44.08 20.00
CA GLY A 359 -8.85 -43.64 21.32
C GLY A 359 -9.13 -44.70 22.40
N ARG A 360 -8.82 -44.38 23.66
CA ARG A 360 -9.07 -45.30 24.79
C ARG A 360 -10.55 -45.54 25.11
N ARG A 361 -11.43 -44.62 24.70
CA ARG A 361 -12.85 -44.60 25.10
C ARG A 361 -13.82 -44.46 23.92
N GLU A 362 -13.33 -44.10 22.75
CA GLU A 362 -14.16 -43.82 21.57
C GLU A 362 -13.35 -44.04 20.28
N GLU A 363 -14.08 -44.30 19.19
CA GLU A 363 -13.56 -44.35 17.83
C GLU A 363 -14.15 -43.18 17.06
N VAL A 364 -13.29 -42.38 16.42
CA VAL A 364 -13.70 -41.17 15.69
C VAL A 364 -13.41 -41.37 14.21
N ASN A 365 -14.44 -41.25 13.37
CA ASN A 365 -14.28 -41.36 11.92
C ASN A 365 -13.54 -40.14 11.37
N VAL A 366 -12.68 -40.39 10.39
CA VAL A 366 -12.02 -39.38 9.57
C VAL A 366 -12.64 -39.43 8.18
N SER A 367 -13.00 -38.29 7.61
CA SER A 367 -13.59 -38.21 6.27
C SER A 367 -12.97 -37.07 5.47
N ALA A 368 -13.04 -37.17 4.14
CA ALA A 368 -12.66 -36.08 3.25
C ALA A 368 -13.54 -34.85 3.55
N GLY A 369 -12.93 -33.69 3.80
CA GLY A 369 -13.67 -32.47 4.11
C GLY A 369 -14.23 -31.73 2.88
N TYR A 370 -13.85 -32.16 1.68
CA TYR A 370 -14.13 -31.51 0.40
C TYR A 370 -13.91 -32.52 -0.76
N ASP A 371 -14.37 -32.18 -1.97
CA ASP A 371 -14.14 -32.96 -3.18
C ASP A 371 -12.67 -32.86 -3.63
N GLY A 372 -11.98 -33.98 -3.81
CA GLY A 372 -10.59 -33.95 -4.27
C GLY A 372 -9.98 -35.32 -4.52
N VAL A 373 -8.78 -35.35 -5.07
CA VAL A 373 -8.03 -36.57 -5.34
C VAL A 373 -7.08 -36.86 -4.18
N LEU A 374 -7.13 -38.07 -3.63
CA LEU A 374 -6.17 -38.52 -2.63
C LEU A 374 -4.76 -38.53 -3.23
N ALA A 375 -3.91 -37.61 -2.82
CA ALA A 375 -2.55 -37.51 -3.34
C ALA A 375 -1.61 -38.49 -2.66
N GLU A 376 -1.70 -38.58 -1.33
CA GLU A 376 -0.74 -39.31 -0.50
C GLU A 376 -1.35 -39.64 0.87
N TRP A 377 -1.15 -40.86 1.37
CA TRP A 377 -1.33 -41.18 2.78
C TRP A 377 -0.08 -40.78 3.57
N LEU A 378 -0.25 -40.03 4.66
CA LEU A 378 0.85 -39.56 5.50
C LEU A 378 1.05 -40.43 6.75
N VAL A 379 0.22 -41.45 6.91
CA VAL A 379 0.20 -42.40 8.03
C VAL A 379 -0.10 -43.80 7.53
N HIS A 380 0.29 -44.80 8.32
CA HIS A 380 -0.01 -46.21 8.10
C HIS A 380 -0.98 -46.73 9.18
N ASP A 381 -1.65 -47.84 8.90
CA ASP A 381 -2.48 -48.52 9.91
C ASP A 381 -1.64 -48.87 11.15
N GLY A 382 -2.12 -48.44 12.31
CA GLY A 382 -1.43 -48.63 13.58
C GLY A 382 -0.59 -47.45 14.06
N ASP A 383 -0.39 -46.39 13.25
CA ASP A 383 0.36 -45.21 13.67
C ASP A 383 -0.35 -44.46 14.80
N LEU A 384 0.44 -43.86 15.71
CA LEU A 384 -0.07 -42.99 16.78
C LEU A 384 -0.09 -41.54 16.32
N VAL A 385 -1.22 -40.88 16.51
CA VAL A 385 -1.44 -39.47 16.14
C VAL A 385 -2.03 -38.69 17.31
N ASP A 386 -1.68 -37.41 17.43
CA ASP A 386 -2.36 -36.41 18.25
C ASP A 386 -3.40 -35.64 17.41
N ALA A 387 -4.33 -34.95 18.06
CA ALA A 387 -5.32 -34.14 17.36
C ALA A 387 -4.63 -33.00 16.58
N GLY A 388 -4.89 -32.92 15.27
CA GLY A 388 -4.26 -31.98 14.36
C GLY A 388 -3.10 -32.56 13.53
N ASP A 389 -2.65 -33.78 13.82
CA ASP A 389 -1.57 -34.40 13.03
C ASP A 389 -2.03 -34.76 11.61
N PRO A 390 -1.16 -34.62 10.60
CA PRO A 390 -1.46 -34.99 9.21
C PRO A 390 -1.79 -36.49 9.05
N ILE A 391 -2.85 -36.80 8.32
CA ILE A 391 -3.24 -38.17 7.95
C ILE A 391 -3.15 -38.40 6.45
N ALA A 392 -3.60 -37.44 5.64
CA ALA A 392 -3.57 -37.56 4.18
C ALA A 392 -3.46 -36.20 3.50
N ARG A 393 -2.92 -36.18 2.29
CA ARG A 393 -2.93 -35.01 1.40
C ARG A 393 -3.91 -35.25 0.27
N LEU A 394 -4.75 -34.26 -0.03
CA LEU A 394 -5.72 -34.30 -1.12
C LEU A 394 -5.50 -33.10 -2.06
N TYR A 395 -5.45 -33.34 -3.36
CA TYR A 395 -5.50 -32.30 -4.38
C TYR A 395 -6.96 -31.87 -4.60
N PRO A 396 -7.34 -30.59 -4.38
CA PRO A 396 -8.71 -30.16 -4.61
C PRO A 396 -9.04 -30.21 -6.11
N GLU A 397 -10.21 -30.72 -6.46
CA GLU A 397 -10.74 -30.51 -7.80
C GLU A 397 -11.37 -29.12 -7.87
N VAL A 398 -10.93 -28.30 -8.83
CA VAL A 398 -11.56 -27.02 -9.14
C VAL A 398 -12.71 -27.31 -10.09
N PRO A 399 -13.97 -27.03 -9.75
CA PRO A 399 -15.07 -27.13 -10.71
C PRO A 399 -14.76 -26.24 -11.93
N ALA A 400 -14.89 -26.80 -13.12
CA ALA A 400 -14.63 -26.10 -14.40
C ALA A 400 -15.58 -24.92 -14.64
#